data_AF-V5FFB6-F1
#
_entry.id   AF-V5FFB6-F1
#
_cell.length_a   1.000
_cell.length_b   1.000
_cell.length_c   1.000
_cell.angle_alpha   90.00
_cell.angle_beta   90.00
_cell.angle_gamma   90.00
#
_symmetry.space_group_name_H-M   'P 1'
#
loop_
_entity.id
_entity.type
_entity.pdbx_description
1 polymer ?
#
loop_
_entity_poly.entity_id
_entity_poly.type
_entity_poly.pdbx_seq_one_letter_code
_entity_poly.pdbx_strand_id
1 'polypeptide(L)'
;MQNQPVELLQAEVDEDDQSFFRLLVNGKAIKYLTVDPGLYAVEDICFVAKSTTDGIPYFARAVRTQFPSVRNQWHKTRVDYLDLLIGNKLRTGIYDVKCPQFDTVVIAKFARFEWEIQYLENETTAYQWIDGHQIGPQFLGYLTEDGRVIGFLMERMSNARHAGPSDLAASQQTVQLSCSPVERYDNRL
;
A
#
# COMPACT_ATOMS: atom_id res chain seq x y z
N MET A 1 -11.32 5.55 32.37
CA MET A 1 -11.13 5.36 30.91
C MET A 1 -10.69 3.94 30.68
N GLN A 2 -11.39 3.17 29.85
CA GLN A 2 -11.03 1.78 29.58
C GLN A 2 -9.92 1.76 28.55
N ASN A 3 -8.77 1.18 28.89
CA ASN A 3 -7.60 1.13 28.01
C ASN A 3 -7.94 0.26 26.79
N GLN A 4 -8.07 0.88 25.62
CA GLN A 4 -8.32 0.12 24.39
C GLN A 4 -6.99 -0.46 23.90
N PRO A 5 -6.94 -1.74 23.46
CA PRO A 5 -5.71 -2.29 22.93
C PRO A 5 -5.33 -1.55 21.64
N VAL A 6 -4.05 -1.19 21.53
CA VAL A 6 -3.49 -0.49 20.37
C VAL A 6 -2.32 -1.31 19.84
N GLU A 7 -2.33 -1.58 18.54
CA GLU A 7 -1.28 -2.28 17.82
C GLU A 7 -0.64 -1.34 16.78
N LEU A 8 0.69 -1.37 16.69
CA LEU A 8 1.43 -0.61 15.67
C LEU A 8 1.47 -1.42 14.37
N LEU A 9 0.88 -0.89 13.29
CA LEU A 9 0.89 -1.54 11.98
C LEU A 9 2.07 -1.07 11.11
N GLN A 10 2.33 0.24 11.07
CA GLN A 10 3.46 0.85 10.35
C GLN A 10 3.95 2.10 11.07
N ALA A 11 5.24 2.37 10.93
CA ALA A 11 5.86 3.62 11.37
C ALA A 11 6.85 4.13 10.31
N GLU A 12 7.01 5.44 10.28
CA GLU A 12 8.11 6.17 9.66
C GLU A 12 8.55 7.20 10.69
N VAL A 13 9.74 7.01 11.25
CA VAL A 13 10.25 7.82 12.36
C VAL A 13 11.40 8.64 11.84
N ASP A 14 11.31 9.95 12.04
CA ASP A 14 12.32 10.92 11.71
C ASP A 14 12.60 11.78 12.95
N GLU A 15 13.88 12.06 13.20
CA GLU A 15 14.33 12.84 14.36
C GLU A 15 14.27 14.35 14.08
N ASP A 16 14.49 14.73 12.83
CA ASP A 16 14.58 16.11 12.36
C ASP A 16 13.29 16.55 11.64
N ASP A 17 12.42 15.61 11.28
CA ASP A 17 11.13 15.84 10.64
C ASP A 17 9.97 15.13 11.37
N GLN A 18 8.76 15.21 10.82
CA GLN A 18 7.58 14.56 11.35
C GLN A 18 7.72 13.03 11.34
N SER A 19 7.36 12.42 12.46
CA SER A 19 7.18 10.98 12.57
C SER A 19 5.71 10.59 12.35
N PHE A 20 5.47 9.48 11.64
CA PHE A 20 4.15 9.02 11.23
C PHE A 20 3.91 7.58 11.66
N PHE A 21 2.71 7.31 12.17
CA PHE A 21 2.31 6.00 12.66
C PHE A 21 0.92 5.63 12.11
N ARG A 22 0.77 4.37 11.72
CA ARG A 22 -0.52 3.75 11.38
C ARG A 22 -0.80 2.68 12.44
N LEU A 23 -1.88 2.88 13.20
CA LEU A 23 -2.21 2.16 14.42
C LEU A 23 -3.54 1.44 14.28
N LEU A 24 -3.64 0.19 14.72
CA LEU A 24 -4.91 -0.53 14.88
C LEU A 24 -5.41 -0.37 16.31
N VAL A 25 -6.59 0.22 16.46
CA VAL A 25 -7.23 0.46 17.76
C VAL A 25 -8.39 -0.52 17.92
N ASN A 26 -8.37 -1.27 19.02
CA ASN A 26 -9.39 -2.22 19.42
C ASN A 26 -9.68 -3.31 18.36
N GLY A 27 -8.70 -3.63 17.50
CA GLY A 27 -8.87 -4.57 16.39
C GLY A 27 -9.89 -4.14 15.34
N LYS A 28 -10.31 -2.86 15.32
CA LYS A 28 -11.48 -2.41 14.53
C LYS A 28 -11.26 -1.12 13.76
N ALA A 29 -10.41 -0.23 14.25
CA ALA A 29 -10.25 1.09 13.65
C ALA A 29 -8.77 1.36 13.39
N ILE A 30 -8.43 1.68 12.15
CA ILE A 30 -7.10 2.14 11.79
C ILE A 30 -7.04 3.65 11.98
N LYS A 31 -6.02 4.12 12.70
CA LYS A 31 -5.77 5.54 12.96
C LYS A 31 -4.38 5.92 12.54
N TYR A 32 -4.26 7.16 12.10
CA TYR A 32 -3.00 7.78 11.74
C TYR A 32 -2.61 8.77 12.83
N LEU A 33 -1.36 8.69 13.27
CA LEU A 33 -0.77 9.61 14.22
C LEU A 33 0.45 10.25 13.59
N THR A 34 0.53 11.57 13.65
CA THR A 34 1.71 12.36 13.24
C THR A 34 2.28 13.04 14.47
N VAL A 35 3.60 13.02 14.59
CA VAL A 35 4.36 13.62 15.68
C VAL A 35 5.33 14.63 15.07
N ASP A 36 5.21 15.89 15.44
CA ASP A 36 6.13 16.96 15.00
C ASP A 36 7.53 16.78 15.64
N PRO A 37 8.61 17.15 14.93
CA PRO A 37 9.98 17.06 15.46
C PRO A 37 10.16 17.94 16.70
N GLY A 38 11.08 17.55 17.59
CA GLY A 38 11.39 18.28 18.83
C GLY A 38 10.32 18.20 19.93
N LEU A 39 9.20 17.49 19.71
CA LEU A 39 8.23 17.17 20.77
C LEU A 39 8.77 16.13 21.76
N TYR A 40 9.77 15.34 21.37
CA TYR A 40 10.36 14.25 22.15
C TYR A 40 11.89 14.28 22.00
N ALA A 41 12.64 13.88 23.04
CA ALA A 41 14.05 13.55 22.88
C ALA A 41 14.17 12.28 22.02
N VAL A 42 15.23 12.15 21.23
CA VAL A 42 15.45 11.03 20.28
C VAL A 42 15.27 9.64 20.92
N GLU A 43 15.59 9.54 22.20
CA GLU A 43 15.48 8.34 23.03
C GLU A 43 14.04 8.01 23.51
N ASP A 44 13.10 8.96 23.36
CA ASP A 44 11.71 8.89 23.89
C ASP A 44 10.61 8.89 22.80
N ILE A 45 10.95 8.90 21.51
CA ILE A 45 9.97 9.00 20.39
C ILE A 45 8.96 7.80 20.37
N CYS A 46 9.21 6.76 21.16
CA CYS A 46 8.30 5.62 21.35
C CYS A 46 7.33 5.73 22.55
N PHE A 47 7.36 6.78 23.38
CA PHE A 47 6.53 6.83 24.59
C PHE A 47 5.73 8.13 24.73
N VAL A 48 4.42 7.93 24.79
CA VAL A 48 3.34 8.91 24.99
C VAL A 48 3.74 10.09 25.90
N ALA A 49 3.62 11.32 25.40
CA ALA A 49 3.92 12.55 26.15
C ALA A 49 3.13 12.63 27.45
N LYS A 50 3.82 12.71 28.59
CA LYS A 50 3.25 12.93 29.91
C LYS A 50 3.13 14.42 30.18
N SER A 51 1.98 14.87 30.66
CA SER A 51 1.82 16.24 31.13
C SER A 51 2.81 16.54 32.27
N THR A 52 3.43 17.71 32.23
CA THR A 52 4.43 18.16 33.22
C THR A 52 3.80 18.47 34.58
N THR A 53 2.48 18.54 34.65
CA THR A 53 1.73 18.92 35.87
C THR A 53 1.23 17.71 36.65
N ASP A 54 0.85 16.63 35.96
CA ASP A 54 0.21 15.45 36.56
C ASP A 54 0.76 14.10 36.03
N GLY A 55 1.72 14.13 35.09
CA GLY A 55 2.33 12.93 34.53
C GLY A 55 1.40 12.11 33.62
N ILE A 56 0.21 12.64 33.30
CA ILE A 56 -0.80 11.91 32.55
C ILE A 56 -0.52 12.03 31.05
N PRO A 57 -0.53 10.91 30.30
CA PRO A 57 -0.39 10.96 28.86
C PRO A 57 -1.52 11.76 28.20
N TYR A 58 -1.19 12.72 27.34
CA TYR A 58 -2.21 13.47 26.58
C TYR A 58 -1.82 13.71 25.12
N PHE A 59 -2.83 13.76 24.24
CA PHE A 59 -2.64 14.16 22.86
C PHE A 59 -2.51 15.68 22.80
N ALA A 60 -1.32 16.21 22.50
CA ALA A 60 -1.09 17.65 22.37
C ALA A 60 -1.92 18.27 21.25
N ARG A 61 -2.18 17.51 20.18
CA ARG A 61 -3.02 17.92 19.05
C ARG A 61 -3.67 16.68 18.41
N ALA A 62 -4.98 16.77 18.15
CA ALA A 62 -5.71 15.77 17.37
C ALA A 62 -6.46 16.50 16.25
N VAL A 63 -6.11 16.20 15.01
CA VAL A 63 -6.77 16.76 13.83
C VAL A 63 -7.56 15.65 13.15
N ARG A 64 -8.81 15.94 12.76
CA ARG A 64 -9.59 15.05 11.91
C ARG A 64 -9.28 15.39 10.45
N THR A 65 -8.46 14.57 9.81
CA THR A 65 -8.07 14.73 8.40
C THR A 65 -8.84 13.75 7.53
N GLN A 66 -9.26 14.20 6.34
CA GLN A 66 -9.69 13.30 5.27
C GLN A 66 -8.45 12.88 4.46
N PHE A 67 -8.09 11.60 4.55
CA PHE A 67 -6.96 11.07 3.79
C PHE A 67 -7.33 10.85 2.31
N PRO A 68 -6.40 11.09 1.37
CA PRO A 68 -6.62 10.83 -0.04
C PRO A 68 -6.91 9.35 -0.29
N SER A 69 -7.71 9.06 -1.31
CA SER A 69 -8.03 7.70 -1.77
C SER A 69 -7.60 7.59 -3.22
N VAL A 70 -7.21 6.37 -3.65
CA VAL A 70 -7.15 6.05 -5.07
C VAL A 70 -8.55 6.31 -5.67
N ARG A 71 -8.59 7.07 -6.77
CA ARG A 71 -9.81 7.54 -7.44
C ARG A 71 -10.14 6.71 -8.66
N ASN A 72 -9.14 6.23 -9.40
CA ASN A 72 -9.35 5.34 -10.53
C ASN A 72 -9.82 3.95 -10.08
N GLN A 73 -11.13 3.76 -9.97
CA GLN A 73 -11.75 2.58 -9.39
C GLN A 73 -12.51 1.75 -10.45
N TRP A 74 -11.78 1.30 -11.48
CA TRP A 74 -12.29 0.53 -12.63
C TRP A 74 -12.64 -0.94 -12.30
N HIS A 75 -12.07 -1.50 -11.22
CA HIS A 75 -12.33 -2.88 -10.79
C HIS A 75 -13.45 -2.97 -9.73
N LYS A 76 -14.21 -4.07 -9.70
CA LYS A 76 -15.36 -4.23 -8.78
C LYS A 76 -14.98 -4.80 -7.42
N THR A 77 -14.02 -5.71 -7.38
CA THR A 77 -13.60 -6.41 -6.15
C THR A 77 -12.94 -5.45 -5.18
N ARG A 78 -13.33 -5.56 -3.91
CA ARG A 78 -12.78 -4.81 -2.77
C ARG A 78 -12.58 -5.74 -1.61
N VAL A 79 -11.46 -5.59 -0.92
CA VAL A 79 -11.10 -6.33 0.28
C VAL A 79 -10.76 -5.32 1.36
N ASP A 80 -11.30 -5.49 2.57
CA ASP A 80 -10.92 -4.68 3.71
C ASP A 80 -9.54 -5.15 4.23
N TYR A 81 -8.69 -4.21 4.61
CA TYR A 81 -7.38 -4.50 5.20
C TYR A 81 -7.48 -5.41 6.42
N LEU A 82 -8.53 -5.26 7.23
CA LEU A 82 -8.74 -6.08 8.43
C LEU A 82 -9.12 -7.53 8.12
N ASP A 83 -9.53 -7.83 6.89
CA ASP A 83 -9.79 -9.20 6.43
C ASP A 83 -8.52 -9.91 5.95
N LEU A 84 -7.37 -9.22 5.90
CA LEU A 84 -6.12 -9.78 5.45
C LEU A 84 -5.37 -10.49 6.58
N LEU A 85 -4.87 -11.69 6.30
CA LEU A 85 -3.80 -12.31 7.07
C LEU A 85 -2.48 -11.92 6.45
N ILE A 86 -1.77 -11.00 7.10
CA ILE A 86 -0.46 -10.50 6.65
C ILE A 86 0.59 -11.59 6.78
N GLY A 87 1.28 -11.88 5.68
CA GLY A 87 2.40 -12.81 5.59
C GLY A 87 3.74 -12.09 5.51
N ASN A 88 4.61 -12.56 4.62
CA ASN A 88 5.96 -12.00 4.46
C ASN A 88 5.93 -10.58 3.91
N LYS A 89 6.78 -9.72 4.47
CA LYS A 89 7.11 -8.42 3.88
C LYS A 89 8.08 -8.63 2.71
N LEU A 90 7.63 -8.32 1.49
CA LEU A 90 8.49 -8.35 0.31
C LEU A 90 9.29 -7.05 0.17
N ARG A 91 8.60 -5.93 0.38
CA ARG A 91 9.15 -4.57 0.48
C ARG A 91 8.27 -3.73 1.38
N THR A 92 8.74 -2.54 1.72
CA THR A 92 7.88 -1.53 2.37
C THR A 92 6.65 -1.27 1.50
N GLY A 93 5.46 -1.43 2.09
CA GLY A 93 4.17 -1.32 1.39
C GLY A 93 3.79 -2.50 0.51
N ILE A 94 4.57 -3.59 0.48
CA ILE A 94 4.33 -4.78 -0.37
C ILE A 94 4.47 -6.06 0.44
N TYR A 95 3.38 -6.83 0.55
CA TYR A 95 3.30 -8.00 1.41
C TYR A 95 2.64 -9.18 0.71
N ASP A 96 3.10 -10.38 1.03
CA ASP A 96 2.29 -11.59 0.85
C ASP A 96 1.09 -11.50 1.79
N VAL A 97 -0.11 -11.80 1.29
CA VAL A 97 -1.33 -11.84 2.12
C VAL A 97 -2.21 -13.02 1.74
N LYS A 98 -2.93 -13.55 2.73
CA LYS A 98 -4.09 -14.41 2.49
C LYS A 98 -5.35 -13.61 2.79
N CYS A 99 -6.39 -13.77 1.99
CA CYS A 99 -7.70 -13.24 2.33
C CYS A 99 -8.81 -14.23 1.92
N PRO A 100 -9.99 -14.16 2.54
CA PRO A 100 -11.06 -15.12 2.28
C PRO A 100 -11.57 -15.16 0.83
N GLN A 101 -11.33 -14.11 0.05
CA GLN A 101 -11.80 -14.02 -1.34
C GLN A 101 -10.90 -14.76 -2.34
N PHE A 102 -9.70 -15.19 -1.93
CA PHE A 102 -8.76 -15.90 -2.80
C PHE A 102 -8.20 -17.14 -2.10
N ASP A 103 -8.21 -18.28 -2.80
CA ASP A 103 -7.70 -19.56 -2.27
C ASP A 103 -6.17 -19.62 -2.22
N THR A 104 -5.49 -18.65 -2.84
CA THR A 104 -4.04 -18.58 -2.95
C THR A 104 -3.49 -17.38 -2.19
N VAL A 105 -2.17 -17.39 -1.95
CA VAL A 105 -1.47 -16.21 -1.44
C VAL A 105 -1.38 -15.19 -2.57
N VAL A 106 -1.82 -13.96 -2.30
CA VAL A 106 -1.77 -12.82 -3.24
C VAL A 106 -0.82 -11.76 -2.70
N ILE A 107 -0.46 -10.79 -3.54
CA ILE A 107 0.37 -9.65 -3.13
C ILE A 107 -0.52 -8.46 -2.82
N ALA A 108 -0.40 -7.91 -1.62
CA ALA A 108 -0.95 -6.62 -1.27
C ALA A 108 0.09 -5.53 -1.51
N LYS A 109 -0.31 -4.50 -2.28
CA LYS A 109 0.47 -3.27 -2.46
C LYS A 109 -0.39 -2.07 -2.05
N PHE A 110 0.08 -1.31 -1.07
CA PHE A 110 -0.71 -0.22 -0.51
C PHE A 110 0.12 0.92 0.05
N ALA A 111 -0.51 2.09 0.09
CA ALA A 111 -0.03 3.27 0.76
C ALA A 111 -0.12 3.08 2.28
N ARG A 112 1.03 3.11 2.95
CA ARG A 112 1.16 3.20 4.40
C ARG A 112 0.70 4.57 4.88
N PHE A 113 0.95 5.62 4.09
CA PHE A 113 0.64 7.01 4.41
C PHE A 113 0.09 7.78 3.21
N GLU A 114 -0.45 8.97 3.44
CA GLU A 114 -1.22 9.70 2.43
C GLU A 114 -0.43 10.11 1.19
N TRP A 115 0.84 10.48 1.34
CA TRP A 115 1.69 10.90 0.22
C TRP A 115 1.97 9.75 -0.77
N GLU A 116 1.83 8.50 -0.33
CA GLU A 116 2.06 7.34 -1.20
C GLU A 116 0.87 7.08 -2.14
N ILE A 117 -0.32 7.61 -1.86
CA ILE A 117 -1.56 7.33 -2.61
C ILE A 117 -1.44 7.70 -4.09
N GLN A 118 -0.74 8.79 -4.44
CA GLN A 118 -0.57 9.20 -5.84
C GLN A 118 0.22 8.16 -6.66
N TYR A 119 1.18 7.45 -6.03
CA TYR A 119 1.89 6.38 -6.72
C TYR A 119 0.96 5.21 -7.02
N LEU A 120 0.08 4.87 -6.08
CA LEU A 120 -0.92 3.82 -6.24
C LEU A 120 -1.99 4.20 -7.27
N GLU A 121 -2.35 5.48 -7.38
CA GLU A 121 -3.24 6.02 -8.43
C GLU A 121 -2.65 5.77 -9.82
N ASN A 122 -1.39 6.15 -10.01
CA ASN A 122 -0.68 6.00 -11.28
C ASN A 122 -0.56 4.52 -11.67
N GLU A 123 -0.20 3.67 -10.71
CA GLU A 123 -0.02 2.25 -10.96
C GLU A 123 -1.35 1.53 -11.22
N THR A 124 -2.41 1.87 -10.48
CA THR A 124 -3.77 1.36 -10.75
C THR A 124 -4.23 1.74 -12.16
N THR A 125 -3.89 2.94 -12.61
CA THR A 125 -4.19 3.40 -13.97
C THR A 125 -3.39 2.64 -15.02
N ALA A 126 -2.12 2.35 -14.75
CA ALA A 126 -1.33 1.49 -15.61
C ALA A 126 -1.92 0.07 -15.71
N TYR A 127 -2.36 -0.51 -14.60
CA TYR A 127 -3.05 -1.81 -14.60
C TYR A 127 -4.34 -1.79 -15.44
N GLN A 128 -5.08 -0.69 -15.45
CA GLN A 128 -6.25 -0.53 -16.33
C GLN A 128 -5.87 -0.61 -17.80
N TRP A 129 -4.75 0.00 -18.21
CA TRP A 129 -4.31 0.02 -19.60
C TRP A 129 -3.83 -1.33 -20.09
N ILE A 130 -3.28 -2.16 -19.19
CA ILE A 130 -2.75 -3.49 -19.53
C ILE A 130 -3.72 -4.63 -19.19
N ASP A 131 -4.92 -4.32 -18.68
CA ASP A 131 -5.91 -5.33 -18.33
C ASP A 131 -6.31 -6.14 -19.58
N GLY A 132 -6.30 -7.46 -19.45
CA GLY A 132 -6.53 -8.39 -20.57
C GLY A 132 -5.37 -8.55 -21.57
N HIS A 133 -4.27 -7.80 -21.43
CA HIS A 133 -3.12 -7.88 -22.35
C HIS A 133 -2.04 -8.88 -21.95
N GLN A 134 -2.10 -9.47 -20.75
CA GLN A 134 -1.09 -10.40 -20.21
C GLN A 134 0.33 -9.79 -20.09
N ILE A 135 0.43 -8.47 -19.87
CA ILE A 135 1.70 -7.71 -19.75
C ILE A 135 2.07 -7.47 -18.28
N GLY A 136 1.69 -8.39 -17.39
CA GLY A 136 1.98 -8.29 -15.97
C GLY A 136 1.11 -9.23 -15.14
N PRO A 137 1.33 -9.27 -13.81
CA PRO A 137 0.49 -10.04 -12.91
C PRO A 137 -0.95 -9.53 -12.95
N GLN A 138 -1.92 -10.41 -12.69
CA GLN A 138 -3.32 -9.99 -12.70
C GLN A 138 -3.64 -8.98 -11.57
N PHE A 139 -4.40 -7.93 -11.89
CA PHE A 139 -5.03 -7.07 -10.87
C PHE A 139 -6.26 -7.79 -10.30
N LEU A 140 -6.30 -8.00 -8.98
CA LEU A 140 -7.32 -8.84 -8.35
C LEU A 140 -8.40 -8.04 -7.62
N GLY A 141 -8.10 -6.82 -7.20
CA GLY A 141 -9.07 -5.96 -6.53
C GLY A 141 -8.44 -4.85 -5.72
N TYR A 142 -9.28 -3.96 -5.20
CA TYR A 142 -8.84 -2.86 -4.34
C TYR A 142 -8.66 -3.31 -2.90
N LEU A 143 -7.63 -2.78 -2.26
CA LEU A 143 -7.44 -2.87 -0.83
C LEU A 143 -7.99 -1.60 -0.16
N THR A 144 -8.82 -1.78 0.85
CA THR A 144 -9.57 -0.70 1.48
C THR A 144 -9.37 -0.63 2.99
N GLU A 145 -9.57 0.55 3.57
CA GLU A 145 -9.70 0.77 5.01
C GLU A 145 -10.90 1.69 5.23
N ASP A 146 -11.91 1.24 5.97
CA ASP A 146 -13.11 2.05 6.24
C ASP A 146 -13.71 2.67 4.95
N GLY A 147 -13.71 1.87 3.86
CA GLY A 147 -14.16 2.28 2.53
C GLY A 147 -13.18 3.13 1.71
N ARG A 148 -12.11 3.68 2.30
CA ARG A 148 -11.04 4.40 1.59
C ARG A 148 -10.19 3.40 0.81
N VAL A 149 -9.94 3.64 -0.48
CA VAL A 149 -9.02 2.80 -1.26
C VAL A 149 -7.59 3.22 -1.00
N ILE A 150 -6.81 2.32 -0.41
CA ILE A 150 -5.42 2.56 0.00
C ILE A 150 -4.41 1.90 -0.94
N GLY A 151 -4.86 1.01 -1.81
CA GLY A 151 -4.00 0.22 -2.69
C GLY A 151 -4.78 -0.88 -3.40
N PHE A 152 -4.09 -1.95 -3.77
CA PHE A 152 -4.67 -3.06 -4.51
C PHE A 152 -4.00 -4.40 -4.20
N LEU A 153 -4.69 -5.46 -4.60
CA LEU A 153 -4.24 -6.85 -4.57
C LEU A 153 -3.88 -7.27 -5.99
N MET A 154 -2.79 -8.02 -6.13
CA MET A 154 -2.33 -8.55 -7.41
C MET A 154 -1.85 -9.99 -7.27
N GLU A 155 -1.82 -10.71 -8.40
CA GLU A 155 -1.31 -12.07 -8.47
C GLU A 155 0.12 -12.19 -7.93
N ARG A 156 0.37 -13.28 -7.20
CA ARG A 156 1.71 -13.65 -6.75
C ARG A 156 2.42 -14.51 -7.79
N MET A 157 3.51 -13.98 -8.34
CA MET A 157 4.38 -14.72 -9.26
C MET A 157 5.34 -15.62 -8.47
N SER A 158 5.01 -16.90 -8.29
CA SER A 158 5.84 -17.84 -7.52
C SER A 158 7.05 -18.39 -8.30
N ASN A 159 7.02 -18.35 -9.63
CA ASN A 159 8.02 -18.97 -10.50
C ASN A 159 8.87 -17.94 -11.27
N ALA A 160 8.88 -16.69 -10.82
CA ALA A 160 9.63 -15.61 -11.44
C ALA A 160 10.78 -15.16 -10.53
N ARG A 161 11.94 -14.84 -11.13
CA ARG A 161 13.06 -14.18 -10.46
C ARG A 161 13.33 -12.84 -11.13
N HIS A 162 13.95 -11.90 -10.41
CA HIS A 162 14.45 -10.68 -11.05
C HIS A 162 15.42 -11.04 -12.18
N ALA A 163 15.22 -10.39 -13.32
CA ALA A 163 16.15 -10.45 -14.43
C ALA A 163 17.50 -9.86 -14.00
N GLY A 164 18.56 -10.62 -14.18
CA GLY A 164 19.93 -10.17 -14.03
C GLY A 164 20.53 -9.78 -15.38
N PRO A 165 21.78 -9.29 -15.41
CA PRO A 165 22.46 -8.89 -16.65
C PRO A 165 22.48 -9.99 -17.73
N SER A 166 22.50 -11.26 -17.30
CA SER A 166 22.44 -12.44 -18.18
C SER A 166 21.13 -12.59 -18.95
N ASP A 167 20.04 -11.97 -18.49
CA ASP A 167 18.71 -12.12 -19.08
C ASP A 167 18.39 -11.00 -20.08
N LEU A 168 19.34 -10.08 -20.31
CA LEU A 168 19.15 -8.92 -21.18
C LEU A 168 18.83 -9.33 -22.61
N ALA A 169 19.57 -10.30 -23.17
CA ALA A 169 19.36 -10.76 -24.53
C ALA A 169 17.97 -11.41 -24.70
N ALA A 170 17.56 -12.25 -23.75
CA ALA A 170 16.24 -12.87 -23.75
C ALA A 170 15.12 -11.82 -23.63
N SER A 171 15.30 -10.83 -22.74
CA SER A 171 14.32 -9.74 -22.55
C SER A 171 14.17 -8.87 -23.80
N GLN A 172 15.26 -8.55 -24.48
CA GLN A 172 15.26 -7.78 -25.73
C GLN A 172 14.52 -8.52 -26.85
N GLN A 173 14.74 -9.84 -26.96
CA GLN A 173 14.08 -10.66 -27.97
C GLN A 173 12.55 -10.72 -27.75
N THR A 174 12.10 -10.87 -26.50
CA THR A 174 10.67 -10.87 -26.17
C THR A 174 10.00 -9.54 -26.51
N VAL A 175 10.64 -8.41 -26.16
CA VAL A 175 10.11 -7.06 -26.47
C VAL A 175 10.00 -6.83 -27.98
N GLN A 176 11.00 -7.27 -28.75
CA GLN A 176 10.97 -7.16 -30.21
C GLN A 176 9.83 -7.97 -30.83
N LEU A 177 9.57 -9.18 -30.33
CA LEU A 177 8.47 -10.03 -30.81
C LEU A 177 7.10 -9.42 -30.50
N SER A 178 6.93 -8.81 -29.31
CA SER A 178 5.67 -8.17 -28.91
C SER A 178 5.35 -6.86 -29.63
N CYS A 179 6.33 -6.24 -30.30
CA CYS A 179 6.17 -4.96 -31.01
C CYS A 179 6.06 -5.12 -32.53
N SER A 180 5.70 -6.30 -33.03
CA SER A 180 5.46 -6.52 -34.47
C SER A 180 4.31 -5.61 -34.96
N PRO A 181 4.44 -4.88 -36.09
CA PRO A 181 3.41 -3.95 -36.55
C PRO A 181 2.10 -4.69 -36.84
N VAL A 182 1.01 -4.25 -36.22
CA VAL A 182 -0.35 -4.59 -36.66
C VAL A 182 -0.51 -4.06 -38.09
N GLU A 183 -0.74 -4.96 -39.05
CA GLU A 183 -1.01 -4.60 -40.44
C GLU A 183 -2.13 -3.55 -40.49
N ARG A 184 -1.79 -2.34 -40.94
CA ARG A 184 -2.79 -1.33 -41.28
C ARG A 184 -3.60 -1.87 -42.45
N TYR A 185 -4.88 -2.16 -42.20
CA TYR A 185 -5.85 -2.32 -43.28
C TYR A 185 -5.91 -1.01 -44.08
N ASP A 186 -5.37 -1.05 -45.30
CA ASP A 186 -5.53 -0.03 -46.33
C ASP A 186 -6.96 -0.12 -46.89
N ASN A 187 -7.85 0.74 -46.40
CA ASN A 187 -9.13 0.98 -47.06
C ASN A 187 -9.00 2.19 -47.98
N ARG A 188 -8.52 1.95 -49.19
CA ARG A 188 -8.99 2.67 -50.38
C ARG A 188 -10.23 1.96 -50.89
N LEU A 189 -11.37 2.63 -50.79
CA LEU A 189 -12.38 2.85 -51.84
C LEU A 189 -13.38 3.88 -51.33
#